data_AF-A0A3S4LRK3-F1
#
_entry.id   AF-A0A3S4LRK3-F1
#
_cell.length_a   1.000
_cell.length_b   1.000
_cell.length_c   1.000
_cell.angle_alpha   90.00
_cell.angle_beta   90.00
_cell.angle_gamma   90.00
#
_symmetry.space_group_name_H-M   'P 1'
#
loop_
_entity.id
_entity.type
_entity.pdbx_description
1 polymer ?
#
loop_
_entity_poly.entity_id
_entity_poly.type
_entity_poly.pdbx_seq_one_letter_code
_entity_poly.pdbx_strand_id
1 'polypeptide(L)'
;MSEIEKPVLTLEQDRFLKNKSFDTYKKKLEVLSRAYSANAMKTINGFSLDSEEQYKALFEAVFSGVWDVDTGMRYVNVTEIIGVSSFLAGQKDENGYYIRNADGEIVWDVVDIDEAELFTDEQIATIVPKEYRGKSFVLRELDARKEWGEKQPSEDISEEVQPVVEEAVVDVKTEPEPEPAPIVQPAPTAETKVKQQKPIVKPDPVVKPRPMTKSERQQQKKDYTKESIKIINATIDSLG
;
A
#
# COMPACT_ATOMS: atom_id res chain seq x y z
N MET A 1 -8.29 8.28 -12.12
CA MET A 1 -8.92 7.79 -10.87
C MET A 1 -7.81 7.72 -9.83
N SER A 2 -8.08 8.03 -8.55
CA SER A 2 -7.05 7.85 -7.52
C SER A 2 -6.74 6.36 -7.39
N GLU A 3 -5.48 5.97 -7.54
CA GLU A 3 -5.05 4.65 -7.12
C GLU A 3 -5.27 4.52 -5.61
N ILE A 4 -5.85 3.41 -5.18
CA ILE A 4 -5.98 3.11 -3.76
C ILE A 4 -4.59 2.68 -3.31
N GLU A 5 -3.94 3.52 -2.51
CA GLU A 5 -2.66 3.21 -1.89
C GLU A 5 -2.76 1.88 -1.13
N LYS A 6 -1.90 0.93 -1.49
CA LYS A 6 -1.91 -0.40 -0.88
C LYS A 6 -1.29 -0.31 0.52
N PRO A 7 -1.79 -1.08 1.49
CA PRO A 7 -1.10 -1.23 2.77
C PRO A 7 0.25 -1.91 2.55
N VAL A 8 1.29 -1.38 3.20
CA VAL A 8 2.64 -1.97 3.19
C VAL A 8 2.79 -2.87 4.42
N LEU A 9 3.17 -4.13 4.20
CA LEU A 9 3.41 -5.13 5.24
C LEU A 9 4.89 -5.49 5.33
N THR A 10 5.36 -5.91 6.50
CA THR A 10 6.71 -6.49 6.64
C THR A 10 6.78 -7.87 5.99
N LEU A 11 8.00 -8.30 5.64
CA LEU A 11 8.25 -9.60 5.03
C LEU A 11 7.72 -10.80 5.86
N GLU A 12 7.71 -10.72 7.20
CA GLU A 12 7.11 -11.76 8.05
C GLU A 12 5.57 -11.68 8.13
N GLN A 13 4.99 -10.48 8.01
CA GLN A 13 3.54 -10.30 7.90
C GLN A 13 3.02 -10.85 6.55
N ASP A 14 3.74 -10.59 5.45
CA ASP A 14 3.48 -11.18 4.14
C ASP A 14 3.58 -12.72 4.19
N ARG A 15 4.64 -13.29 4.77
CA ARG A 15 4.76 -14.74 5.01
C ARG A 15 3.62 -15.31 5.84
N PHE A 16 3.12 -14.58 6.84
CA PHE A 16 1.96 -15.00 7.62
C PHE A 16 0.67 -15.03 6.78
N LEU A 17 0.47 -14.08 5.86
CA LEU A 17 -0.69 -14.02 4.97
C LEU A 17 -0.60 -14.96 3.76
N LYS A 18 0.60 -15.40 3.36
CA LYS A 18 0.78 -16.37 2.29
C LYS A 18 0.02 -17.67 2.56
N ASN A 19 -0.62 -18.17 1.50
CA ASN A 19 -1.49 -19.36 1.51
C ASN A 19 -2.71 -19.25 2.46
N LYS A 20 -3.08 -18.06 2.95
CA LYS A 20 -4.40 -17.82 3.54
C LYS A 20 -5.41 -17.51 2.44
N SER A 21 -6.69 -17.66 2.77
CA SER A 21 -7.80 -17.44 1.85
C SER A 21 -8.69 -16.32 2.39
N PHE A 22 -9.07 -15.41 1.50
CA PHE A 22 -9.74 -14.14 1.84
C PHE A 22 -11.16 -14.04 1.23
N ASP A 23 -11.65 -15.11 0.61
CA ASP A 23 -12.88 -15.09 -0.20
C ASP A 23 -14.18 -14.92 0.61
N THR A 24 -14.15 -14.98 1.94
CA THR A 24 -15.31 -14.64 2.80
C THR A 24 -14.91 -13.85 4.03
N TYR A 25 -15.84 -13.02 4.55
CA TYR A 25 -15.65 -12.29 5.81
C TYR A 25 -15.28 -13.20 6.98
N LYS A 26 -15.85 -14.42 7.06
CA LYS A 26 -15.47 -15.39 8.09
C LYS A 26 -13.98 -15.73 8.01
N LYS A 27 -13.48 -16.08 6.81
CA LYS A 27 -12.07 -16.41 6.62
C LYS A 27 -11.16 -15.21 6.93
N LYS A 28 -11.52 -14.00 6.48
CA LYS A 28 -10.81 -12.74 6.79
C LYS A 28 -10.68 -12.52 8.31
N LEU A 29 -11.79 -12.63 9.05
CA LEU A 29 -11.79 -12.47 10.51
C LEU A 29 -11.00 -13.56 11.23
N GLU A 30 -11.03 -14.81 10.75
CA GLU A 30 -10.19 -15.88 11.28
C GLU A 30 -8.68 -15.61 11.06
N VAL A 31 -8.28 -15.02 9.93
CA VAL A 31 -6.88 -14.65 9.68
C VAL A 31 -6.43 -13.56 10.64
N LEU A 32 -7.23 -12.51 10.84
CA LEU A 32 -6.91 -11.44 11.82
C LEU A 32 -6.86 -11.96 13.25
N SER A 33 -7.80 -12.82 13.65
CA SER A 33 -7.79 -13.45 14.98
C SER A 33 -6.50 -14.25 15.22
N ARG A 34 -6.06 -15.03 14.21
CA ARG A 34 -4.78 -15.76 14.26
C ARG A 34 -3.58 -14.81 14.31
N ALA A 35 -3.60 -13.70 13.55
CA ALA A 35 -2.53 -12.71 13.54
C ALA A 35 -2.38 -12.01 14.90
N TYR A 36 -3.48 -11.57 15.50
CA TYR A 36 -3.47 -10.90 16.80
C TYR A 36 -3.07 -11.86 17.93
N SER A 37 -3.51 -13.13 17.85
CA SER A 37 -3.04 -14.18 18.75
C SER A 37 -1.53 -14.44 18.59
N ALA A 38 -1.02 -14.47 17.36
CA ALA A 38 0.40 -14.65 17.08
C ALA A 38 1.26 -13.49 17.60
N ASN A 39 0.81 -12.24 17.46
CA ASN A 39 1.49 -11.08 18.03
C ASN A 39 1.48 -11.10 19.57
N ALA A 40 0.33 -11.42 20.18
CA ALA A 40 0.18 -11.44 21.63
C ALA A 40 0.97 -12.57 22.30
N MET A 41 1.02 -13.75 21.67
CA MET A 41 1.75 -14.91 22.19
C MET A 41 3.20 -15.00 21.69
N LYS A 42 3.62 -14.08 20.79
CA LYS A 42 4.92 -14.07 20.11
C LYS A 42 5.34 -15.45 19.56
N THR A 43 4.37 -16.18 18.98
CA THR A 43 4.55 -17.56 18.50
C THR A 43 5.21 -17.68 17.13
N ILE A 44 5.38 -16.56 16.42
CA ILE A 44 6.02 -16.49 15.10
C ILE A 44 7.19 -15.52 15.22
N ASN A 45 8.41 -16.02 14.99
CA ASN A 45 9.61 -15.19 15.08
C ASN A 45 9.58 -14.08 14.01
N GLY A 46 9.98 -12.87 14.38
CA GLY A 46 9.97 -11.69 13.49
C GLY A 46 8.58 -11.15 13.12
N PHE A 47 7.47 -11.85 13.43
CA PHE A 47 6.14 -11.30 13.25
C PHE A 47 5.77 -10.41 14.45
N SER A 48 5.49 -9.14 14.19
CA SER A 48 4.94 -8.23 15.18
C SER A 48 3.91 -7.26 14.59
N LEU A 49 3.10 -6.71 15.50
CA LEU A 49 2.20 -5.58 15.28
C LEU A 49 2.40 -4.66 16.49
N ASP A 50 3.33 -3.71 16.37
CA ASP A 50 3.80 -2.89 17.49
C ASP A 50 3.29 -1.43 17.40
N SER A 51 2.57 -1.07 16.33
CA SER A 51 1.92 0.24 16.17
C SER A 51 0.53 0.14 15.54
N GLU A 52 -0.33 1.14 15.78
CA GLU A 52 -1.69 1.22 15.21
C GLU A 52 -1.67 1.22 13.67
N GLU A 53 -0.63 1.80 13.06
CA GLU A 53 -0.42 1.79 11.61
C GLU A 53 -0.20 0.37 11.08
N GLN A 54 0.56 -0.48 11.80
CA GLN A 54 0.75 -1.89 11.43
C GLN A 54 -0.55 -2.70 11.61
N TYR A 55 -1.31 -2.45 12.69
CA TYR A 55 -2.64 -3.05 12.88
C TYR A 55 -3.61 -2.66 11.75
N LYS A 56 -3.62 -1.38 11.36
CA LYS A 56 -4.42 -0.86 10.24
C LYS A 56 -3.99 -1.48 8.91
N ALA A 57 -2.69 -1.48 8.59
CA ALA A 57 -2.16 -2.02 7.34
C ALA A 57 -2.49 -3.51 7.18
N LEU A 58 -2.33 -4.31 8.24
CA LEU A 58 -2.71 -5.73 8.22
C LEU A 58 -4.23 -5.91 8.03
N PHE A 59 -5.05 -5.10 8.72
CA PHE A 59 -6.50 -5.13 8.53
C PHE A 59 -6.88 -4.83 7.08
N GLU A 60 -6.33 -3.76 6.51
CA GLU A 60 -6.59 -3.34 5.13
C GLU A 60 -6.11 -4.42 4.14
N ALA A 61 -4.94 -5.02 4.33
CA ALA A 61 -4.40 -6.09 3.50
C ALA A 61 -5.30 -7.34 3.49
N VAL A 62 -5.79 -7.77 4.65
CA VAL A 62 -6.71 -8.91 4.78
C VAL A 62 -8.08 -8.61 4.17
N PHE A 63 -8.54 -7.35 4.22
CA PHE A 63 -9.84 -6.96 3.68
C PHE A 63 -9.83 -6.62 2.18
N SER A 64 -8.73 -6.09 1.64
CA SER A 64 -8.54 -5.86 0.20
C SER A 64 -8.09 -7.13 -0.53
N GLY A 65 -7.32 -7.99 0.14
CA GLY A 65 -6.60 -9.11 -0.50
C GLY A 65 -5.36 -8.68 -1.28
N VAL A 66 -4.94 -7.42 -1.16
CA VAL A 66 -3.77 -6.83 -1.84
C VAL A 66 -2.97 -5.97 -0.87
N TRP A 67 -1.66 -6.12 -0.93
CA TRP A 67 -0.68 -5.38 -0.14
C TRP A 67 0.62 -5.27 -0.91
N ASP A 68 1.46 -4.35 -0.49
CA ASP A 68 2.85 -4.23 -0.89
C ASP A 68 3.76 -4.71 0.26
N VAL A 69 5.02 -5.05 -0.04
CA VAL A 69 5.92 -5.69 0.93
C VAL A 69 7.16 -4.82 1.17
N ASP A 70 7.37 -4.42 2.43
CA ASP A 70 8.64 -3.91 2.90
C ASP A 70 9.61 -5.08 3.15
N THR A 71 10.64 -5.15 2.33
CA THR A 71 11.73 -6.15 2.39
C THR A 71 12.67 -5.95 3.58
N GLY A 72 12.58 -4.80 4.27
CA GLY A 72 13.57 -4.34 5.23
C GLY A 72 14.82 -3.74 4.58
N MET A 73 14.90 -3.76 3.24
CA MET A 73 16.02 -3.19 2.49
C MET A 73 15.79 -1.72 2.18
N ARG A 74 16.89 -0.96 2.16
CA ARG A 74 16.91 0.49 2.01
C ARG A 74 17.92 0.90 0.97
N TYR A 75 17.58 1.91 0.18
CA TYR A 75 18.54 2.66 -0.62
C TYR A 75 19.00 3.90 0.17
N VAL A 76 20.20 4.38 -0.15
CA VAL A 76 20.75 5.63 0.40
C VAL A 76 20.90 6.61 -0.76
N ASN A 77 19.93 7.50 -0.95
CA ASN A 77 20.00 8.59 -1.94
C ASN A 77 20.80 9.75 -1.33
N VAL A 78 22.00 10.03 -1.84
CA VAL A 78 22.86 11.11 -1.33
C VAL A 78 22.42 12.50 -1.80
N THR A 79 21.55 12.58 -2.82
CA THR A 79 21.00 13.82 -3.40
C THR A 79 19.50 14.02 -3.15
N GLU A 80 18.90 13.27 -2.23
CA GLU A 80 17.46 13.38 -1.90
C GLU A 80 17.01 14.80 -1.56
N ILE A 81 17.86 15.57 -0.86
CA ILE A 81 17.60 16.98 -0.49
C ILE A 81 17.33 17.89 -1.70
N ILE A 82 17.84 17.53 -2.88
CA ILE A 82 17.66 18.27 -4.13
C ILE A 82 16.75 17.53 -5.14
N GLY A 83 16.12 16.41 -4.74
CA GLY A 83 15.17 15.66 -5.57
C GLY A 83 15.81 14.94 -6.77
N VAL A 84 17.09 14.58 -6.69
CA VAL A 84 17.82 13.88 -7.76
C VAL A 84 18.08 12.43 -7.34
N SER A 85 17.98 11.51 -8.30
CA SER A 85 18.30 10.09 -8.14
C SER A 85 19.81 9.86 -8.17
N SER A 86 20.49 9.91 -7.02
CA SER A 86 21.91 9.55 -6.95
C SER A 86 22.18 8.75 -5.68
N PHE A 87 22.43 7.46 -5.84
CA PHE A 87 22.42 6.49 -4.77
C PHE A 87 23.83 5.99 -4.44
N LEU A 88 24.03 5.61 -3.18
CA LEU A 88 25.29 5.08 -2.71
C LEU A 88 25.46 3.60 -3.10
N ALA A 89 26.61 3.24 -3.66
CA ALA A 89 27.03 1.85 -3.86
C ALA A 89 28.47 1.65 -3.35
N GLY A 90 28.73 0.59 -2.59
CA GLY A 90 30.09 0.27 -2.15
C GLY A 90 30.84 -0.50 -3.23
N GLN A 91 32.02 -0.02 -3.61
CA GLN A 91 32.89 -0.74 -4.55
C GLN A 91 33.27 -2.10 -3.98
N LYS A 92 33.23 -3.13 -4.82
CA LYS A 92 33.54 -4.52 -4.44
C LYS A 92 34.59 -5.14 -5.35
N ASP A 93 35.43 -5.99 -4.78
CA ASP A 93 36.38 -6.81 -5.53
C ASP A 93 35.68 -7.99 -6.24
N GLU A 94 36.44 -8.76 -7.02
CA GLU A 94 35.97 -9.96 -7.73
C GLU A 94 35.39 -11.04 -6.79
N ASN A 95 35.67 -10.95 -5.48
CA ASN A 95 35.17 -11.84 -4.44
C ASN A 95 33.94 -11.29 -3.70
N GLY A 96 33.48 -10.07 -4.03
CA GLY A 96 32.32 -9.43 -3.44
C GLY A 96 32.58 -8.69 -2.13
N TYR A 97 33.84 -8.53 -1.70
CA TYR A 97 34.19 -7.77 -0.50
C TYR A 97 34.36 -6.29 -0.83
N TYR A 98 33.98 -5.41 0.10
CA TYR A 98 34.15 -3.97 -0.06
C TYR A 98 35.64 -3.59 -0.20
N ILE A 99 35.95 -2.90 -1.30
CA ILE A 99 37.26 -2.26 -1.52
C ILE A 99 37.43 -1.15 -0.48
N ARG A 100 38.64 -1.04 0.06
CA ARG A 100 38.99 -0.04 1.08
C ARG A 100 40.13 0.87 0.63
N ASN A 101 40.05 2.13 1.01
CA ASN A 101 41.11 3.12 0.80
C ASN A 101 42.31 2.87 1.75
N ALA A 102 43.35 3.71 1.64
CA ALA A 102 44.54 3.63 2.49
C ALA A 102 44.25 3.82 3.99
N ASP A 103 43.19 4.54 4.34
CA ASP A 103 42.73 4.79 5.70
C ASP A 103 41.84 3.65 6.25
N GLY A 104 41.55 2.63 5.42
CA GLY A 104 40.73 1.46 5.77
C GLY A 104 39.22 1.69 5.66
N GLU A 105 38.78 2.83 5.14
CA GLU A 105 37.37 3.15 4.88
C GLU A 105 36.91 2.53 3.56
N ILE A 106 35.62 2.21 3.45
CA ILE A 106 35.04 1.66 2.21
C ILE A 106 35.07 2.72 1.11
N VAL A 107 35.45 2.33 -0.10
CA VAL A 107 35.33 3.17 -1.29
C VAL A 107 33.88 3.13 -1.79
N TRP A 108 33.29 4.30 -1.99
CA TRP A 108 31.89 4.46 -2.40
C TRP A 108 31.80 5.14 -3.76
N ASP A 109 30.92 4.62 -4.61
CA ASP A 109 30.45 5.26 -5.82
C ASP A 109 29.06 5.87 -5.61
N VAL A 110 28.73 6.80 -6.51
CA VAL A 110 27.41 7.41 -6.61
C VAL A 110 26.84 7.03 -7.98
N VAL A 111 25.71 6.31 -7.97
CA VAL A 111 25.15 5.60 -9.13
C VAL A 111 23.63 5.78 -9.24
N ASP A 112 23.05 5.38 -10.37
CA ASP A 112 21.59 5.34 -10.56
C ASP A 112 20.94 4.15 -9.80
N ILE A 113 19.61 4.18 -9.66
CA ILE A 113 18.85 3.20 -8.85
C ILE A 113 19.03 1.73 -9.29
N ASP A 114 19.33 1.51 -10.56
CA ASP A 114 19.54 0.16 -11.15
C ASP A 114 20.86 -0.48 -10.67
N GLU A 115 21.88 0.33 -10.35
CA GLU A 115 23.20 -0.10 -9.85
C GLU A 115 23.36 0.12 -8.34
N ALA A 116 22.43 0.85 -7.73
CA ALA A 116 22.43 1.21 -6.32
C ALA A 116 22.46 0.01 -5.38
N GLU A 117 23.20 0.12 -4.28
CA GLU A 117 23.26 -0.94 -3.28
C GLU A 117 22.09 -0.87 -2.29
N LEU A 118 21.53 -2.03 -1.97
CA LEU A 118 20.51 -2.21 -0.94
C LEU A 118 21.15 -2.58 0.40
N PHE A 119 20.80 -1.83 1.44
CA PHE A 119 21.32 -1.99 2.79
C PHE A 119 20.21 -2.34 3.79
N THR A 120 20.54 -3.10 4.83
CA THR A 120 19.71 -3.19 6.04
C THR A 120 19.93 -1.96 6.94
N ASP A 121 19.00 -1.69 7.86
CA ASP A 121 19.16 -0.63 8.87
C ASP A 121 20.44 -0.81 9.72
N GLU A 122 20.86 -2.07 9.94
CA GLU A 122 22.10 -2.44 10.65
C GLU A 122 23.36 -2.11 9.84
N GLN A 123 23.33 -2.36 8.52
CA GLN A 123 24.40 -1.94 7.61
C GLN A 123 24.47 -0.41 7.52
N ILE A 124 23.35 0.29 7.46
CA ILE A 124 23.32 1.76 7.49
C ILE A 124 23.93 2.30 8.79
N ALA A 125 23.58 1.71 9.94
CA ALA A 125 24.15 2.08 11.23
C ALA A 125 25.66 1.77 11.36
N THR A 126 26.19 0.84 10.56
CA THR A 126 27.56 0.34 10.69
C THR A 126 28.51 0.88 9.62
N ILE A 127 28.21 0.60 8.34
CA ILE A 127 29.14 0.79 7.22
C ILE A 127 28.93 2.10 6.43
N VAL A 128 27.68 2.53 6.22
CA VAL A 128 27.35 3.74 5.42
C VAL A 128 27.98 5.00 6.07
N PRO A 129 28.48 6.00 5.31
CA PRO A 129 29.01 7.24 5.87
C PRO A 129 28.00 7.95 6.78
N LYS A 130 28.46 8.56 7.89
CA LYS A 130 27.59 9.08 8.96
C LYS A 130 26.64 10.17 8.49
N GLU A 131 27.08 10.92 7.49
CA GLU A 131 26.42 12.02 6.83
C GLU A 131 25.10 11.56 6.19
N TYR A 132 25.08 10.35 5.62
CA TYR A 132 23.95 9.79 4.87
C TYR A 132 23.08 8.82 5.69
N ARG A 133 23.34 8.64 6.99
CA ARG A 133 22.51 7.82 7.90
C ARG A 133 21.22 8.52 8.33
N GLY A 134 21.02 9.78 7.94
CA GLY A 134 19.82 10.54 8.24
C GLY A 134 18.60 9.99 7.52
N LYS A 135 17.42 10.07 8.15
CA LYS A 135 16.14 9.65 7.55
C LYS A 135 15.80 10.39 6.24
N SER A 136 16.43 11.53 5.98
CA SER A 136 16.31 12.31 4.75
C SER A 136 17.12 11.78 3.58
N PHE A 137 17.91 10.71 3.76
CA PHE A 137 18.68 10.06 2.69
C PHE A 137 18.35 8.56 2.58
N VAL A 138 17.82 7.96 3.65
CA VAL A 138 17.47 6.54 3.73
C VAL A 138 16.04 6.32 3.25
N LEU A 139 15.90 5.66 2.11
CA LEU A 139 14.63 5.40 1.44
C LEU A 139 14.30 3.91 1.46
N ARG A 140 13.01 3.55 1.55
CA ARG A 140 12.59 2.14 1.41
C ARG A 140 12.75 1.71 -0.05
N GLU A 141 13.21 0.48 -0.28
CA GLU A 141 13.36 -0.10 -1.62
C GLU A 141 12.11 0.13 -2.49
N LEU A 142 10.93 -0.07 -1.90
CA LEU A 142 9.65 0.06 -2.58
C LEU A 142 9.30 1.50 -2.96
N ASP A 143 9.52 2.46 -2.04
CA ASP A 143 9.23 3.88 -2.30
C ASP A 143 10.15 4.39 -3.42
N ALA A 144 11.45 4.13 -3.30
CA ALA A 144 12.44 4.56 -4.29
C ALA A 144 12.22 3.92 -5.66
N ARG A 145 11.88 2.62 -5.75
CA ARG A 145 11.56 2.01 -7.06
C ARG A 145 10.25 2.50 -7.66
N LYS A 146 9.29 2.93 -6.84
CA LYS A 146 8.07 3.56 -7.33
C LYS A 146 8.33 4.95 -7.93
N GLU A 147 9.31 5.68 -7.41
CA GLU A 147 9.63 7.04 -7.83
C GLU A 147 10.66 7.10 -8.98
N TRP A 148 11.69 6.25 -8.96
CA TRP A 148 12.78 6.25 -9.96
C TRP A 148 13.03 4.91 -10.67
N GLY A 149 12.43 3.81 -10.19
CA GLY A 149 12.68 2.45 -10.70
C GLY A 149 11.83 2.04 -11.91
N GLU A 150 10.75 2.76 -12.21
CA GLU A 150 10.19 2.74 -13.55
C GLU A 150 11.11 3.55 -14.45
N LYS A 151 11.80 2.86 -15.37
CA LYS A 151 12.65 3.51 -16.39
C LYS A 151 11.91 4.70 -16.98
N GLN A 152 12.39 5.90 -16.67
CA GLN A 152 12.11 7.09 -17.48
C GLN A 152 12.43 6.68 -18.93
N PRO A 153 11.45 6.60 -19.85
CA PRO A 153 11.79 6.48 -21.25
C PRO A 153 12.61 7.73 -21.57
N SER A 154 13.81 7.53 -22.11
CA SER A 154 14.72 8.62 -22.42
C SER A 154 14.08 9.57 -23.42
N GLU A 155 13.47 10.65 -22.93
CA GLU A 155 13.06 11.76 -23.76
C GLU A 155 14.30 12.55 -24.19
N ASP A 156 14.33 12.86 -25.48
CA ASP A 156 15.25 13.76 -26.18
C ASP A 156 16.75 13.44 -26.20
N ILE A 157 17.13 12.68 -27.24
CA ILE A 157 17.87 13.34 -28.33
C ILE A 157 17.01 13.30 -29.60
N SER A 158 16.09 14.25 -29.72
CA SER A 158 15.40 14.56 -30.96
C SER A 158 16.39 15.18 -31.95
N GLU A 159 17.02 14.36 -32.79
CA GLU A 159 17.86 14.85 -33.89
C GLU A 159 16.96 15.44 -34.99
N GLU A 160 16.92 16.77 -35.02
CA GLU A 160 16.20 17.59 -35.99
C GLU A 160 16.78 17.44 -37.41
N VAL A 161 16.10 16.70 -38.30
CA VAL A 161 16.41 16.71 -39.75
C VAL A 161 15.16 16.88 -40.62
N GLN A 162 14.77 18.15 -40.75
CA GLN A 162 14.18 18.83 -41.92
C GLN A 162 12.87 18.31 -42.58
N PRO A 163 11.90 19.21 -42.86
CA PRO A 163 10.77 18.91 -43.72
C PRO A 163 11.13 19.08 -45.21
N VAL A 164 10.76 18.10 -46.04
CA VAL A 164 10.73 18.26 -47.50
C VAL A 164 9.28 18.22 -47.96
N VAL A 165 8.83 19.34 -48.53
CA VAL A 165 7.50 19.55 -49.15
C VAL A 165 7.60 19.40 -50.67
N GLU A 166 6.44 19.56 -51.34
CA GLU A 166 6.19 19.50 -52.80
C GLU A 166 6.04 18.06 -53.34
N GLU A 167 4.87 17.56 -53.74
CA GLU A 167 3.74 18.02 -54.58
C GLU A 167 3.69 17.15 -55.85
N ALA A 168 2.55 16.47 -56.06
CA ALA A 168 2.16 15.95 -57.38
C ALA A 168 0.63 15.80 -57.44
N VAL A 169 0.01 16.54 -58.36
CA VAL A 169 -1.45 16.73 -58.51
C VAL A 169 -2.05 15.70 -59.50
N VAL A 170 -3.40 15.68 -59.55
CA VAL A 170 -4.34 15.23 -60.62
C VAL A 170 -4.93 13.81 -60.41
N ASP A 171 -6.16 13.61 -59.88
CA ASP A 171 -7.55 13.84 -60.42
C ASP A 171 -7.91 12.87 -61.60
N VAL A 172 -9.10 12.26 -61.79
CA VAL A 172 -10.51 12.59 -61.45
C VAL A 172 -11.40 11.31 -61.37
N LYS A 173 -12.45 11.23 -60.50
CA LYS A 173 -13.88 10.90 -60.82
C LYS A 173 -14.83 10.37 -59.70
N THR A 174 -15.84 11.20 -59.38
CA THR A 174 -17.30 10.91 -59.33
C THR A 174 -17.96 10.18 -58.11
N GLU A 175 -18.56 10.99 -57.21
CA GLU A 175 -19.98 11.01 -56.73
C GLU A 175 -20.86 9.74 -56.54
N PRO A 176 -21.95 9.78 -55.73
CA PRO A 176 -22.15 10.45 -54.43
C PRO A 176 -22.88 9.55 -53.37
N GLU A 177 -23.13 10.11 -52.18
CA GLU A 177 -23.91 9.56 -51.05
C GLU A 177 -25.43 9.40 -51.35
N PRO A 178 -26.24 8.67 -50.54
CA PRO A 178 -26.95 9.36 -49.44
C PRO A 178 -27.36 8.53 -48.18
N GLU A 179 -27.53 9.20 -47.04
CA GLU A 179 -28.40 8.74 -45.93
C GLU A 179 -29.91 8.90 -46.28
N PRO A 180 -30.84 8.20 -45.59
CA PRO A 180 -31.60 8.91 -44.54
C PRO A 180 -32.08 8.07 -43.31
N ALA A 181 -32.38 8.76 -42.21
CA ALA A 181 -33.03 8.27 -40.97
C ALA A 181 -34.60 8.26 -41.09
N PRO A 182 -35.45 8.19 -40.02
CA PRO A 182 -35.33 7.76 -38.60
C PRO A 182 -36.42 6.67 -38.25
N ILE A 183 -37.11 6.74 -37.07
CA ILE A 183 -38.35 6.02 -36.60
C ILE A 183 -38.10 4.81 -35.64
N VAL A 184 -38.82 4.52 -34.53
CA VAL A 184 -39.78 5.20 -33.61
C VAL A 184 -39.82 4.42 -32.26
N GLN A 185 -40.19 5.06 -31.14
CA GLN A 185 -40.43 4.42 -29.83
C GLN A 185 -41.68 3.51 -29.81
N PRO A 186 -41.76 2.53 -28.88
CA PRO A 186 -43.06 2.22 -28.29
C PRO A 186 -43.06 2.10 -26.75
N ALA A 187 -43.92 2.91 -26.15
CA ALA A 187 -44.64 2.63 -24.90
C ALA A 187 -46.05 3.25 -25.05
N PRO A 188 -47.08 2.87 -24.26
CA PRO A 188 -47.12 1.85 -23.20
C PRO A 188 -48.18 0.75 -23.43
N THR A 189 -48.21 -0.28 -22.58
CA THR A 189 -49.38 -1.15 -22.40
C THR A 189 -49.83 -1.14 -20.94
N ALA A 190 -51.14 -1.13 -20.71
CA ALA A 190 -51.75 -0.75 -19.44
C ALA A 190 -51.99 -1.92 -18.46
N GLU A 191 -52.01 -1.56 -17.17
CA GLU A 191 -52.73 -2.18 -16.05
C GLU A 191 -52.67 -3.71 -15.80
N THR A 192 -52.18 -4.09 -14.62
CA THR A 192 -53.05 -4.75 -13.62
C THR A 192 -52.63 -4.34 -12.20
N LYS A 193 -53.61 -4.03 -11.33
CA LYS A 193 -53.39 -3.59 -9.95
C LYS A 193 -53.34 -4.79 -8.99
N VAL A 194 -52.37 -4.84 -8.09
CA VAL A 194 -52.49 -5.57 -6.80
C VAL A 194 -52.15 -4.61 -5.67
N LYS A 195 -53.11 -4.40 -4.76
CA LYS A 195 -52.92 -3.57 -3.57
C LYS A 195 -52.23 -4.37 -2.47
N GLN A 196 -51.12 -3.86 -1.94
CA GLN A 196 -50.72 -4.14 -0.55
C GLN A 196 -50.49 -2.82 0.17
N GLN A 197 -51.34 -2.53 1.15
CA GLN A 197 -51.18 -1.37 2.03
C GLN A 197 -50.07 -1.69 3.05
N LYS A 198 -48.96 -0.96 2.99
CA LYS A 198 -47.94 -0.96 4.03
C LYS A 198 -48.30 0.12 5.06
N PRO A 199 -48.26 -0.12 6.38
CA PRO A 199 -48.54 0.91 7.37
C PRO A 199 -47.52 2.05 7.27
N ILE A 200 -48.00 3.29 7.24
CA ILE A 200 -47.13 4.48 7.35
C ILE A 200 -46.75 4.64 8.82
N VAL A 201 -45.66 3.99 9.21
CA VAL A 201 -44.97 4.29 10.48
C VAL A 201 -44.18 5.58 10.26
N LYS A 202 -44.56 6.65 10.96
CA LYS A 202 -43.74 7.87 11.02
C LYS A 202 -42.42 7.49 11.74
N PRO A 203 -41.25 7.85 11.21
CA PRO A 203 -40.01 7.64 11.92
C PRO A 203 -40.00 8.51 13.19
N ASP A 204 -39.77 7.89 14.34
CA ASP A 204 -39.50 8.63 15.58
C ASP A 204 -38.25 9.51 15.40
N PRO A 205 -38.20 10.68 16.06
CA PRO A 205 -37.05 11.57 15.94
C PRO A 205 -35.79 10.87 16.44
N VAL A 206 -34.77 10.80 15.58
CA VAL A 206 -33.46 10.23 15.92
C VAL A 206 -32.79 11.09 16.99
N VAL A 207 -32.99 10.73 18.25
CA VAL A 207 -32.30 11.33 19.39
C VAL A 207 -30.82 10.95 19.29
N LYS A 208 -29.99 11.89 18.83
CA LYS A 208 -28.53 11.73 18.86
C LYS A 208 -28.10 11.49 20.31
N PRO A 209 -27.33 10.42 20.62
CA PRO A 209 -26.85 10.17 21.97
C PRO A 209 -26.08 11.37 22.52
N ARG A 210 -26.36 11.76 23.77
CA ARG A 210 -25.63 12.86 24.43
C ARG A 210 -24.14 12.49 24.52
N PRO A 211 -23.21 13.42 24.27
CA PRO A 211 -21.78 13.16 24.49
C PRO A 211 -21.53 12.75 25.96
N MET A 212 -20.99 11.55 26.17
CA MET A 212 -20.65 11.06 27.51
C MET A 212 -19.58 11.95 28.15
N THR A 213 -19.82 12.34 29.41
CA THR A 213 -18.88 13.05 30.26
C THR A 213 -17.65 12.18 30.57
N LYS A 214 -16.56 12.82 31.03
CA LYS A 214 -15.33 12.11 31.43
C LYS A 214 -15.61 11.08 32.55
N SER A 215 -16.51 11.39 33.48
CA SER A 215 -16.91 10.50 34.58
C SER A 215 -17.65 9.26 34.08
N GLU A 216 -18.62 9.43 33.17
CA GLU A 216 -19.35 8.30 32.56
C GLU A 216 -18.40 7.38 31.78
N ARG A 217 -17.46 7.93 31.01
CA ARG A 217 -16.45 7.13 30.30
C ARG A 217 -15.53 6.36 31.25
N GLN A 218 -15.14 6.96 32.38
CA GLN A 218 -14.34 6.26 33.40
C GLN A 218 -15.13 5.15 34.09
N GLN A 219 -16.41 5.37 34.37
CA GLN A 219 -17.29 4.36 34.96
C GLN A 219 -17.51 3.20 33.98
N GLN A 220 -17.85 3.50 32.73
CA GLN A 220 -18.00 2.50 31.67
C GLN A 220 -16.73 1.66 31.47
N LYS A 221 -15.53 2.27 31.52
CA LYS A 221 -14.26 1.53 31.50
C LYS A 221 -14.12 0.58 32.70
N LYS A 222 -14.42 1.02 33.92
CA LYS A 222 -14.38 0.18 35.12
C LYS A 222 -15.35 -1.00 35.03
N ASP A 223 -16.53 -0.78 34.48
CA ASP A 223 -17.56 -1.82 34.35
C ASP A 223 -17.18 -2.85 33.27
N TYR A 224 -16.61 -2.41 32.14
CA TYR A 224 -15.99 -3.32 31.16
C TYR A 224 -14.85 -4.15 31.75
N THR A 225 -13.98 -3.56 32.58
CA THR A 225 -12.90 -4.30 33.27
C THR A 225 -13.45 -5.33 34.25
N LYS A 226 -14.55 -5.04 34.97
CA LYS A 226 -15.18 -6.01 35.87
C LYS A 226 -15.79 -7.19 35.13
N GLU A 227 -16.54 -6.94 34.05
CA GLU A 227 -17.14 -8.04 33.28
C GLU A 227 -16.09 -8.87 32.54
N SER A 228 -15.00 -8.28 32.03
CA SER A 228 -13.92 -9.08 31.43
C SER A 228 -13.17 -9.95 32.45
N ILE A 229 -12.90 -9.45 33.66
CA ILE A 229 -12.33 -10.27 34.76
C ILE A 229 -13.29 -11.42 35.15
N LYS A 230 -14.59 -11.16 35.21
CA LYS A 230 -15.60 -12.18 35.52
C LYS A 230 -15.69 -13.28 34.46
N ILE A 231 -15.56 -12.93 33.18
CA ILE A 231 -15.49 -13.89 32.07
C ILE A 231 -14.22 -14.73 32.15
N ILE A 232 -13.07 -14.12 32.46
CA ILE A 232 -11.79 -14.84 32.64
C ILE A 232 -11.89 -15.85 33.78
N ASN A 233 -12.39 -15.44 34.96
CA ASN A 233 -12.52 -16.33 36.11
C ASN A 233 -13.49 -17.50 35.82
N ALA A 234 -14.66 -17.22 35.22
CA ALA A 234 -15.61 -18.27 34.83
C ALA A 234 -15.05 -19.25 33.77
N THR A 235 -14.07 -18.82 32.97
CA THR A 235 -13.37 -19.68 32.02
C THR A 235 -12.34 -20.57 32.73
N ILE A 236 -11.66 -20.06 33.75
CA ILE A 236 -10.71 -20.82 34.58
C ILE A 236 -11.46 -21.89 35.40
N ASP A 237 -12.57 -21.53 36.04
CA ASP A 237 -13.41 -22.45 36.82
C ASP A 237 -14.05 -23.56 35.95
N SER A 238 -14.10 -23.40 34.63
CA SER A 238 -14.60 -24.40 33.68
C SER A 238 -13.52 -25.32 33.11
N LEU A 239 -12.25 -25.16 33.54
CA LEU A 239 -11.08 -25.91 33.04
C LEU A 239 -10.39 -26.77 34.11
N GLY A 240 -10.94 -26.81 35.34
CA GLY A 240 -10.51 -27.66 36.45
C GLY A 240 -11.52 -28.75 36.80
#